data_AF-A0A959HKV5-F1
#
_entry.id   AF-A0A959HKV5-F1
#
_cell.length_a   1.000
_cell.length_b   1.000
_cell.length_c   1.000
_cell.angle_alpha   90.00
_cell.angle_beta   90.00
_cell.angle_gamma   90.00
#
_symmetry.space_group_name_H-M   'P 1'
#
loop_
_entity.id
_entity.type
_entity.pdbx_description
1 polymer ?
#
loop_
_entity_poly.entity_id
_entity_poly.type
_entity_poly.pdbx_seq_one_letter_code
_entity_poly.pdbx_strand_id
1 'polypeptide(L)'
;MRIRLRTLTPVHIGTGEELAPLDYVALANRNRFYRVTQEQMLRFVTENIGQKEGPTAFARWISDQYRGMREIRDNRALSAMADAINPYAFCEDPEVKKEREFEQYLNEPGNGIFSAPVAIDEFTRRKHSGARAIPLGRVREAIKNGSGRPLLPGSSIKGAIRTAVFYHFLTQHTQSAKVERIVRDQLQDSRPKKERFALPLIHEAFYCSTQDLHSGKVKADDEKMDLFKLVRCTDGHTLGEEQALSLAKINIYLVEKKQSRDRSKSYFEATQQRQTSYAEIISPGAVIQAEIDFDIDFLVQLKPLLKNGAVTAGGQLHWINVEEKVRQLFGLQLSELSPAN
;
A
#
# COMPACT_ATOMS: atom_id res chain seq x y z
N MET A 1 2.17 19.84 14.51
CA MET A 1 3.15 20.32 13.49
C MET A 1 2.67 19.96 12.08
N ARG A 2 2.64 20.94 11.16
CA ARG A 2 2.33 20.70 9.74
C ARG A 2 3.60 20.35 8.98
N ILE A 3 3.60 19.24 8.26
CA ILE A 3 4.73 18.76 7.47
C ILE A 3 4.41 18.74 5.98
N ARG A 4 5.45 18.91 5.15
CA ARG A 4 5.38 18.72 3.70
C ARG A 4 6.39 17.66 3.31
N LEU A 5 5.90 16.56 2.77
CA LEU A 5 6.69 15.44 2.27
C LEU A 5 6.76 15.55 0.75
N ARG A 6 7.97 15.49 0.19
CA ARG A 6 8.17 15.43 -1.25
C ARG A 6 8.56 14.01 -1.64
N THR A 7 7.84 13.41 -2.58
CA THR A 7 8.20 12.10 -3.11
C THR A 7 9.50 12.22 -3.92
N LEU A 8 10.51 11.42 -3.59
CA LEU A 8 11.76 11.33 -4.37
C LEU A 8 11.69 10.24 -5.43
N THR A 9 10.90 9.21 -5.16
CA THR A 9 10.66 8.05 -6.03
C THR A 9 9.16 7.82 -6.14
N PRO A 10 8.70 6.96 -7.06
CA PRO A 10 7.31 6.51 -7.08
C PRO A 10 6.91 5.92 -5.72
N VAL A 11 5.73 6.27 -5.24
CA VAL A 11 5.17 5.73 -3.99
C VAL A 11 3.84 5.06 -4.28
N HIS A 12 3.73 3.76 -3.98
CA HIS A 12 2.47 3.02 -4.04
C HIS A 12 2.02 2.66 -2.63
N ILE A 13 0.76 2.96 -2.31
CA ILE A 13 0.07 2.46 -1.11
C ILE A 13 -1.24 1.88 -1.57
N GLY A 14 -1.34 0.55 -1.51
CA GLY A 14 -2.45 -0.18 -2.09
C GLY A 14 -3.70 -0.17 -1.22
N THR A 15 -4.87 -0.26 -1.85
CA THR A 15 -6.14 -0.58 -1.19
C THR A 15 -6.28 -2.07 -0.88
N GLY A 16 -5.49 -2.91 -1.56
CA GLY A 16 -5.65 -4.36 -1.60
C GLY A 16 -6.42 -4.84 -2.84
N GLU A 17 -7.04 -3.92 -3.58
CA GLU A 17 -7.79 -4.20 -4.80
C GLU A 17 -6.90 -4.08 -6.05
N GLU A 18 -7.33 -4.75 -7.11
CA GLU A 18 -6.70 -4.71 -8.42
C GLU A 18 -7.74 -4.40 -9.51
N LEU A 19 -7.37 -3.56 -10.46
CA LEU A 19 -8.15 -3.32 -11.67
C LEU A 19 -7.87 -4.43 -12.68
N ALA A 20 -8.92 -5.09 -13.15
CA ALA A 20 -8.83 -6.06 -14.23
C ALA A 20 -8.73 -5.35 -15.59
N PRO A 21 -8.27 -6.03 -16.65
CA PRO A 21 -8.27 -5.47 -18.01
C PRO A 21 -9.61 -4.90 -18.47
N LEU A 22 -10.74 -5.41 -17.96
CA LEU A 22 -12.07 -4.88 -18.27
C LEU A 22 -12.36 -3.50 -17.64
N ASP A 23 -11.62 -3.10 -16.61
CA ASP A 23 -11.85 -1.86 -15.85
C ASP A 23 -11.08 -0.66 -16.43
N TYR A 24 -10.28 -0.86 -17.48
CA TYR A 24 -9.43 0.20 -18.02
C TYR A 24 -9.11 0.06 -19.51
N VAL A 25 -8.58 1.17 -20.06
CA VAL A 25 -7.95 1.22 -21.37
C VAL A 25 -6.61 1.95 -21.24
N ALA A 26 -5.52 1.36 -21.73
CA ALA A 26 -4.23 2.04 -21.81
C ALA A 26 -3.85 2.28 -23.27
N LEU A 27 -3.96 3.53 -23.73
CA LEU A 27 -3.70 3.90 -25.12
C LEU A 27 -2.21 4.17 -25.35
N ALA A 28 -1.59 3.36 -26.22
CA ALA A 28 -0.16 3.36 -26.49
C ALA A 28 0.34 4.68 -27.11
N ASN A 29 -0.43 5.22 -28.05
CA ASN A 29 -0.12 6.47 -28.77
C ASN A 29 -0.13 7.70 -27.85
N ARG A 30 -0.90 7.66 -26.75
CA ARG A 30 -1.03 8.77 -25.80
C ARG A 30 -0.22 8.57 -24.53
N ASN A 31 0.29 7.36 -24.27
CA ASN A 31 0.86 6.98 -22.96
C ASN A 31 -0.08 7.34 -21.80
N ARG A 32 -1.39 7.13 -22.00
CA ARG A 32 -2.42 7.41 -21.01
C ARG A 32 -3.22 6.17 -20.67
N PHE A 33 -3.50 6.05 -19.39
CA PHE A 33 -4.41 5.10 -18.80
C PHE A 33 -5.75 5.80 -18.55
N TYR A 34 -6.84 5.10 -18.83
CA TYR A 34 -8.20 5.54 -18.60
C TYR A 34 -8.91 4.47 -17.78
N ARG A 35 -9.46 4.81 -16.62
CA ARG A 35 -10.33 3.91 -15.85
C ARG A 35 -11.75 4.05 -16.39
N VAL A 36 -12.35 2.94 -16.77
CA VAL A 36 -13.71 2.89 -17.33
C VAL A 36 -14.56 2.08 -16.38
N THR A 37 -15.47 2.74 -15.67
CA THR A 37 -16.43 2.02 -14.81
C THR A 37 -17.49 1.33 -15.66
N GLN A 38 -18.16 0.33 -15.08
CA GLN A 38 -19.28 -0.32 -15.74
C GLN A 38 -20.39 0.68 -16.13
N GLU A 39 -20.68 1.66 -15.26
CA GLU A 39 -21.65 2.72 -15.56
C GLU A 39 -21.22 3.56 -16.76
N GLN A 40 -19.95 3.95 -16.83
CA GLN A 40 -19.41 4.71 -17.95
C GLN A 40 -19.44 3.91 -19.25
N MET A 41 -19.16 2.60 -19.19
CA MET A 41 -19.25 1.74 -20.36
C MET A 41 -20.71 1.56 -20.81
N LEU A 42 -21.64 1.34 -19.87
CA LEU A 42 -23.07 1.21 -20.16
C LEU A 42 -23.65 2.48 -20.78
N ARG A 43 -23.27 3.66 -20.27
CA ARG A 43 -23.65 4.94 -20.86
C ARG A 43 -23.14 5.04 -22.30
N PHE A 44 -21.86 4.76 -22.53
CA PHE A 44 -21.28 4.79 -23.86
C PHE A 44 -22.03 3.91 -24.86
N VAL A 45 -22.26 2.63 -24.53
CA VAL A 45 -22.94 1.70 -25.46
C VAL A 45 -24.41 2.05 -25.66
N THR A 46 -25.08 2.58 -24.65
CA THR A 46 -26.47 3.05 -24.74
C THR A 46 -26.59 4.21 -25.73
N GLU A 47 -25.67 5.18 -25.65
CA GLU A 47 -25.67 6.39 -26.47
C GLU A 47 -25.17 6.15 -27.90
N ASN A 48 -24.18 5.27 -28.08
CA ASN A 48 -23.46 5.13 -29.35
C ASN A 48 -23.82 3.88 -30.17
N ILE A 49 -24.52 2.91 -29.57
CA ILE A 49 -24.99 1.69 -30.24
C ILE A 49 -26.51 1.61 -30.20
N GLY A 50 -27.11 1.82 -29.02
CA GLY A 50 -28.56 1.82 -28.85
C GLY A 50 -28.96 1.43 -27.43
N GLN A 51 -30.12 1.92 -26.99
CA GLN A 51 -30.53 1.83 -25.58
C GLN A 51 -30.70 0.38 -25.09
N LYS A 52 -31.10 -0.54 -25.97
CA LYS A 52 -31.25 -1.97 -25.65
C LYS A 52 -30.15 -2.81 -26.30
N GLU A 53 -29.79 -2.46 -27.51
CA GLU A 53 -28.83 -3.17 -28.37
C GLU A 53 -27.42 -3.10 -27.78
N GLY A 54 -26.97 -1.92 -27.35
CA GLY A 54 -25.63 -1.69 -26.82
C GLY A 54 -25.31 -2.52 -25.57
N PRO A 55 -26.10 -2.39 -24.47
CA PRO A 55 -25.91 -3.20 -23.28
C PRO A 55 -26.00 -4.71 -23.56
N THR A 56 -26.92 -5.12 -24.45
CA THR A 56 -27.08 -6.53 -24.83
C THR A 56 -25.86 -7.05 -25.59
N ALA A 57 -25.34 -6.29 -26.56
CA ALA A 57 -24.15 -6.64 -27.32
C ALA A 57 -22.92 -6.76 -26.41
N PHE A 58 -22.74 -5.81 -25.49
CA PHE A 58 -21.63 -5.85 -24.53
C PHE A 58 -21.71 -7.07 -23.61
N ALA A 59 -22.89 -7.37 -23.06
CA ALA A 59 -23.10 -8.53 -22.20
C ALA A 59 -22.87 -9.86 -22.93
N ARG A 60 -23.32 -9.96 -24.20
CA ARG A 60 -23.08 -11.13 -25.06
C ARG A 60 -21.59 -11.30 -25.33
N TRP A 61 -20.92 -10.24 -25.78
CA TRP A 61 -19.48 -10.25 -26.05
C TRP A 61 -18.70 -10.73 -24.83
N ILE A 62 -18.95 -10.16 -23.64
CA ILE A 62 -18.32 -10.62 -22.39
C ILE A 62 -18.57 -12.12 -22.17
N SER A 63 -19.82 -12.57 -22.30
CA SER A 63 -20.20 -13.97 -22.07
C SER A 63 -19.48 -14.94 -23.02
N ASP A 64 -19.30 -14.55 -24.27
CA ASP A 64 -18.62 -15.34 -25.28
C ASP A 64 -17.11 -15.41 -25.01
N GLN A 65 -16.49 -14.31 -24.60
CA GLN A 65 -15.08 -14.31 -24.16
C GLN A 65 -14.87 -15.27 -22.98
N TYR A 66 -15.74 -15.20 -21.95
CA TYR A 66 -15.64 -16.09 -20.79
C TYR A 66 -15.89 -17.57 -21.14
N ARG A 67 -16.75 -17.85 -22.13
CA ARG A 67 -16.95 -19.23 -22.60
C ARG A 67 -15.68 -19.78 -23.22
N GLY A 68 -15.05 -19.02 -24.10
CA GLY A 68 -13.77 -19.41 -24.71
C GLY A 68 -12.66 -19.65 -23.66
N MET A 69 -12.62 -18.84 -22.59
CA MET A 69 -11.67 -19.04 -21.49
C MET A 69 -11.83 -20.40 -20.78
N ARG A 70 -13.04 -20.93 -20.65
CA ARG A 70 -13.29 -22.22 -19.96
C ARG A 70 -12.70 -23.42 -20.69
N GLU A 71 -12.46 -23.28 -21.99
CA GLU A 71 -11.92 -24.35 -22.83
C GLU A 71 -10.39 -24.38 -22.82
N ILE A 72 -9.74 -23.31 -22.34
CA ILE A 72 -8.29 -23.18 -22.30
C ILE A 72 -7.72 -23.86 -21.04
N ARG A 73 -6.80 -24.82 -21.25
CA ARG A 73 -6.08 -25.50 -20.17
C ARG A 73 -4.69 -24.93 -19.87
N ASP A 74 -4.11 -24.19 -20.82
CA ASP A 74 -2.79 -23.59 -20.65
C ASP A 74 -2.89 -22.23 -19.95
N ASN A 75 -2.19 -22.08 -18.83
CA ASN A 75 -2.24 -20.86 -18.01
C ASN A 75 -1.73 -19.62 -18.75
N ARG A 76 -0.79 -19.76 -19.71
CA ARG A 76 -0.29 -18.60 -20.47
C ARG A 76 -1.31 -18.14 -21.48
N ALA A 77 -1.93 -19.08 -22.20
CA ALA A 77 -3.03 -18.79 -23.13
C ALA A 77 -4.22 -18.17 -22.38
N LEU A 78 -4.56 -18.69 -21.19
CA LEU A 78 -5.63 -18.14 -20.36
C LEU A 78 -5.33 -16.69 -19.93
N SER A 79 -4.09 -16.42 -19.49
CA SER A 79 -3.65 -15.07 -19.13
C SER A 79 -3.68 -14.12 -20.32
N ALA A 80 -3.25 -14.56 -21.51
CA ALA A 80 -3.28 -13.74 -22.71
C ALA A 80 -4.71 -13.40 -23.15
N MET A 81 -5.64 -14.36 -23.02
CA MET A 81 -7.05 -14.12 -23.30
C MET A 81 -7.66 -13.16 -22.27
N ALA A 82 -7.37 -13.34 -20.99
CA ALA A 82 -7.85 -12.42 -19.94
C ALA A 82 -7.36 -10.97 -20.17
N ASP A 83 -6.11 -10.80 -20.59
CA ASP A 83 -5.52 -9.51 -20.93
C ASP A 83 -6.21 -8.84 -22.15
N ALA A 84 -6.74 -9.63 -23.08
CA ALA A 84 -7.42 -9.13 -24.26
C ALA A 84 -8.86 -8.66 -23.99
N ILE A 85 -9.46 -9.06 -22.86
CA ILE A 85 -10.83 -8.69 -22.51
C ILE A 85 -10.84 -7.30 -21.84
N ASN A 86 -10.90 -6.26 -22.68
CA ASN A 86 -10.97 -4.86 -22.24
C ASN A 86 -12.02 -4.06 -23.04
N PRO A 87 -12.46 -2.88 -22.55
CA PRO A 87 -13.50 -2.08 -23.22
C PRO A 87 -13.13 -1.65 -24.63
N TYR A 88 -11.85 -1.39 -24.90
CA TYR A 88 -11.39 -1.00 -26.24
C TYR A 88 -11.52 -2.16 -27.23
N ALA A 89 -11.18 -3.38 -26.80
CA ALA A 89 -11.32 -4.58 -27.63
C ALA A 89 -12.78 -4.86 -28.02
N PHE A 90 -13.75 -4.59 -27.14
CA PHE A 90 -15.17 -4.63 -27.51
C PHE A 90 -15.51 -3.60 -28.58
N CYS A 91 -14.96 -2.38 -28.48
CA CYS A 91 -15.24 -1.33 -29.46
C CYS A 91 -14.57 -1.60 -30.81
N GLU A 92 -13.46 -2.33 -30.85
CA GLU A 92 -12.81 -2.80 -32.07
C GLU A 92 -13.46 -4.04 -32.68
N ASP A 93 -14.41 -4.68 -31.99
CA ASP A 93 -15.08 -5.88 -32.48
C ASP A 93 -15.70 -5.62 -33.87
N PRO A 94 -15.51 -6.50 -34.87
CA PRO A 94 -16.01 -6.29 -36.23
C PRO A 94 -17.52 -6.08 -36.34
N GLU A 95 -18.31 -6.58 -35.38
CA GLU A 95 -19.75 -6.38 -35.32
C GLU A 95 -20.12 -5.02 -34.67
N VAL A 96 -19.22 -4.44 -33.89
CA VAL A 96 -19.44 -3.19 -33.14
C VAL A 96 -18.86 -1.98 -33.88
N LYS A 97 -17.55 -1.98 -34.17
CA LYS A 97 -16.81 -0.90 -34.89
C LYS A 97 -17.10 0.52 -34.35
N LYS A 98 -16.81 0.73 -33.07
CA LYS A 98 -17.01 1.99 -32.33
C LYS A 98 -15.76 2.52 -31.65
N GLU A 99 -14.58 2.08 -32.07
CA GLU A 99 -13.31 2.45 -31.44
C GLU A 99 -13.02 3.95 -31.53
N ARG A 100 -13.46 4.63 -32.60
CA ARG A 100 -13.25 6.08 -32.77
C ARG A 100 -14.13 6.89 -31.83
N GLU A 101 -15.43 6.56 -31.78
CA GLU A 101 -16.39 7.17 -30.86
C GLU A 101 -15.98 6.90 -29.41
N PHE A 102 -15.47 5.71 -29.11
CA PHE A 102 -15.00 5.39 -27.79
C PHE A 102 -13.76 6.20 -27.40
N GLU A 103 -12.77 6.36 -28.30
CA GLU A 103 -11.65 7.26 -28.03
C GLU A 103 -12.11 8.70 -27.79
N GLN A 104 -13.11 9.20 -28.51
CA GLN A 104 -13.67 10.53 -28.25
C GLN A 104 -14.30 10.61 -26.86
N TYR A 105 -15.15 9.62 -26.53
CA TYR A 105 -15.81 9.50 -25.23
C TYR A 105 -14.83 9.48 -24.05
N LEU A 106 -13.71 8.76 -24.17
CA LEU A 106 -12.66 8.68 -23.14
C LEU A 106 -11.98 10.02 -22.84
N ASN A 107 -11.95 10.93 -23.81
CA ASN A 107 -11.23 12.22 -23.70
C ASN A 107 -12.15 13.40 -23.41
N GLU A 108 -13.46 13.21 -23.47
CA GLU A 108 -14.43 14.27 -23.21
C GLU A 108 -14.60 14.50 -21.70
N PRO A 109 -14.26 15.70 -21.18
CA PRO A 109 -14.27 15.97 -19.74
C PRO A 109 -15.64 15.75 -19.07
N GLY A 110 -16.73 15.98 -19.80
CA GLY A 110 -18.11 15.79 -19.32
C GLY A 110 -18.42 14.34 -18.94
N ASN A 111 -17.67 13.37 -19.45
CA ASN A 111 -17.88 11.96 -19.16
C ASN A 111 -17.27 11.50 -17.83
N GLY A 112 -16.47 12.35 -17.17
CA GLY A 112 -15.90 12.04 -15.86
C GLY A 112 -14.95 10.84 -15.86
N ILE A 113 -14.33 10.51 -17.00
CA ILE A 113 -13.40 9.39 -17.14
C ILE A 113 -12.10 9.76 -16.44
N PHE A 114 -11.74 9.01 -15.39
CA PHE A 114 -10.44 9.19 -14.74
C PHE A 114 -9.34 8.80 -15.73
N SER A 115 -8.32 9.65 -15.86
CA SER A 115 -7.16 9.34 -16.67
C SER A 115 -5.86 9.78 -16.01
N ALA A 116 -4.81 9.00 -16.25
CA ALA A 116 -3.49 9.22 -15.68
C ALA A 116 -2.39 8.90 -16.70
N PRO A 117 -1.21 9.54 -16.59
CA PRO A 117 -0.04 9.11 -17.34
C PRO A 117 0.35 7.67 -16.97
N VAL A 118 0.79 6.89 -17.96
CA VAL A 118 1.33 5.55 -17.74
C VAL A 118 2.70 5.39 -18.39
N ALA A 119 3.68 4.96 -17.60
CA ALA A 119 5.01 4.64 -18.08
C ALA A 119 5.05 3.19 -18.58
N ILE A 120 4.81 2.99 -19.88
CA ILE A 120 4.88 1.65 -20.51
C ILE A 120 6.33 1.32 -20.83
N ASP A 121 6.85 0.24 -20.23
CA ASP A 121 8.21 -0.23 -20.44
C ASP A 121 8.43 -0.79 -21.86
N GLU A 122 9.69 -0.76 -22.31
CA GLU A 122 10.05 -1.16 -23.67
C GLU A 122 9.66 -2.61 -24.00
N PHE A 123 9.82 -3.54 -23.04
CA PHE A 123 9.43 -4.93 -23.25
C PHE A 123 7.93 -5.06 -23.52
N THR A 124 7.09 -4.41 -22.70
CA THR A 124 5.64 -4.39 -22.92
C THR A 124 5.27 -3.73 -24.26
N ARG A 125 5.92 -2.61 -24.62
CA ARG A 125 5.70 -1.96 -25.93
C ARG A 125 6.03 -2.89 -27.10
N ARG A 126 7.17 -3.58 -27.04
CA ARG A 126 7.60 -4.52 -28.09
C ARG A 126 6.66 -5.72 -28.19
N LYS A 127 6.24 -6.29 -27.05
CA LYS A 127 5.29 -7.41 -26.99
C LYS A 127 3.94 -7.07 -27.64
N HIS A 128 3.49 -5.83 -27.48
CA HIS A 128 2.21 -5.33 -28.01
C HIS A 128 2.42 -4.34 -29.16
N SER A 129 3.46 -4.56 -29.97
CA SER A 129 3.76 -3.71 -31.12
C SER A 129 2.59 -3.67 -32.10
N GLY A 130 2.15 -2.47 -32.46
CA GLY A 130 1.01 -2.24 -33.35
C GLY A 130 -0.37 -2.22 -32.67
N ALA A 131 -0.47 -2.62 -31.39
CA ALA A 131 -1.70 -2.51 -30.64
C ALA A 131 -1.97 -1.04 -30.26
N ARG A 132 -3.23 -0.59 -30.42
CA ARG A 132 -3.66 0.74 -29.98
C ARG A 132 -3.88 0.79 -28.46
N ALA A 133 -4.58 -0.21 -27.93
CA ALA A 133 -4.72 -0.46 -26.50
C ALA A 133 -3.74 -1.54 -26.05
N ILE A 134 -2.92 -1.22 -25.04
CA ILE A 134 -1.94 -2.15 -24.47
C ILE A 134 -2.52 -2.75 -23.18
N PRO A 135 -2.60 -4.09 -23.07
CA PRO A 135 -2.95 -4.70 -21.81
C PRO A 135 -1.80 -4.56 -20.81
N LEU A 136 -2.10 -4.07 -19.63
CA LEU A 136 -1.17 -3.92 -18.50
C LEU A 136 -1.31 -5.08 -17.49
N GLY A 137 -2.17 -6.07 -17.79
CA GLY A 137 -2.57 -7.10 -16.86
C GLY A 137 -3.46 -6.54 -15.74
N ARG A 138 -3.34 -7.13 -14.55
CA ARG A 138 -3.96 -6.57 -13.35
C ARG A 138 -3.14 -5.40 -12.82
N VAL A 139 -3.81 -4.28 -12.56
CA VAL A 139 -3.18 -3.05 -12.06
C VAL A 139 -3.52 -2.88 -10.58
N ARG A 140 -2.53 -2.77 -9.71
CA ARG A 140 -2.76 -2.53 -8.27
C ARG A 140 -3.26 -1.12 -8.02
N GLU A 141 -4.42 -1.01 -7.38
CA GLU A 141 -5.04 0.27 -7.07
C GLU A 141 -4.36 0.95 -5.88
N ALA A 142 -4.08 2.25 -6.01
CA ALA A 142 -3.59 3.08 -4.91
C ALA A 142 -4.76 3.62 -4.09
N ILE A 143 -4.53 3.83 -2.80
CA ILE A 143 -5.52 4.45 -1.92
C ILE A 143 -5.76 5.91 -2.32
N LYS A 144 -7.04 6.27 -2.38
CA LYS A 144 -7.55 7.57 -2.80
C LYS A 144 -8.52 8.11 -1.76
N ASN A 145 -8.73 9.42 -1.77
CA ASN A 145 -9.79 10.06 -1.00
C ASN A 145 -11.14 9.99 -1.75
N GLY A 146 -12.20 10.53 -1.15
CA GLY A 146 -13.54 10.57 -1.76
C GLY A 146 -13.65 11.36 -3.07
N SER A 147 -12.63 12.15 -3.44
CA SER A 147 -12.57 12.84 -4.74
C SER A 147 -11.65 12.14 -5.75
N GLY A 148 -11.24 10.90 -5.48
CA GLY A 148 -10.40 10.09 -6.38
C GLY A 148 -8.93 10.52 -6.44
N ARG A 149 -8.50 11.44 -5.57
CA ARG A 149 -7.09 11.87 -5.50
C ARG A 149 -6.28 10.94 -4.61
N PRO A 150 -5.00 10.67 -4.95
CA PRO A 150 -4.16 9.81 -4.13
C PRO A 150 -4.02 10.34 -2.71
N LEU A 151 -4.02 9.41 -1.75
CA LEU A 151 -3.95 9.67 -0.32
C LEU A 151 -2.74 8.93 0.26
N LEU A 152 -2.03 9.57 1.19
CA LEU A 152 -1.01 8.90 2.00
C LEU A 152 -1.59 8.68 3.40
N PRO A 153 -1.97 7.46 3.80
CA PRO A 153 -2.61 7.26 5.09
C PRO A 153 -1.72 7.69 6.25
N GLY A 154 -2.31 8.33 7.27
CA GLY A 154 -1.61 8.72 8.49
C GLY A 154 -1.04 7.50 9.22
N SER A 155 -1.70 6.35 9.11
CA SER A 155 -1.20 5.06 9.59
C SER A 155 0.08 4.61 8.87
N SER A 156 0.23 4.87 7.56
CA SER A 156 1.45 4.55 6.80
C SER A 156 2.60 5.47 7.17
N ILE A 157 2.35 6.79 7.32
CA ILE A 157 3.35 7.75 7.80
C ILE A 157 3.79 7.37 9.22
N LYS A 158 2.81 7.14 10.10
CA LYS A 158 3.04 6.74 11.49
C LYS A 158 3.81 5.41 11.56
N GLY A 159 3.49 4.45 10.70
CA GLY A 159 4.23 3.19 10.58
C GLY A 159 5.70 3.37 10.23
N ALA A 160 6.00 4.23 9.23
CA ALA A 160 7.38 4.53 8.86
C ALA A 160 8.17 5.19 10.00
N ILE A 161 7.56 6.14 10.71
CA ILE A 161 8.16 6.77 11.90
C ILE A 161 8.35 5.73 13.01
N ARG A 162 7.36 4.87 13.26
CA ARG A 162 7.44 3.80 14.28
C ARG A 162 8.63 2.90 14.02
N THR A 163 8.86 2.50 12.77
CA THR A 163 10.01 1.67 12.39
C THR A 163 11.35 2.38 12.67
N ALA A 164 11.45 3.68 12.36
CA ALA A 164 12.66 4.46 12.63
C ALA A 164 12.93 4.61 14.14
N VAL A 165 11.90 4.92 14.93
CA VAL A 165 11.99 5.00 16.40
C VAL A 165 12.34 3.64 17.00
N PHE A 166 11.75 2.56 16.50
CA PHE A 166 12.05 1.20 16.94
C PHE A 166 13.52 0.83 16.69
N TYR A 167 14.02 1.16 15.50
CA TYR A 167 15.43 0.96 15.15
C TYR A 167 16.36 1.77 16.06
N HIS A 168 16.02 3.03 16.36
CA HIS A 168 16.77 3.85 17.32
C HIS A 168 16.80 3.21 18.71
N PHE A 169 15.65 2.77 19.24
CA PHE A 169 15.55 2.07 20.52
C PHE A 169 16.43 0.80 20.57
N LEU A 170 16.36 -0.04 19.53
CA LEU A 170 17.13 -1.28 19.48
C LEU A 170 18.65 -1.02 19.41
N THR A 171 19.07 0.07 18.78
CA THR A 171 20.50 0.38 18.59
C THR A 171 21.10 1.16 19.76
N GLN A 172 20.34 2.02 20.43
CA GLN A 172 20.86 2.91 21.48
C GLN A 172 20.51 2.50 22.90
N HIS A 173 19.42 1.75 23.09
CA HIS A 173 18.85 1.52 24.42
C HIS A 173 18.67 0.05 24.79
N THR A 174 18.84 -0.87 23.84
CA THR A 174 18.68 -2.29 24.09
C THR A 174 20.03 -3.01 24.21
N GLN A 175 20.17 -3.88 25.19
CA GLN A 175 21.34 -4.74 25.34
C GLN A 175 21.26 -5.94 24.38
N SER A 176 22.34 -6.24 23.66
CA SER A 176 22.40 -7.36 22.70
C SER A 176 22.00 -8.69 23.34
N ALA A 177 22.43 -8.96 24.57
CA ALA A 177 22.07 -10.17 25.30
C ALA A 177 20.56 -10.33 25.52
N LYS A 178 19.83 -9.22 25.73
CA LYS A 178 18.37 -9.23 25.89
C LYS A 178 17.68 -9.54 24.56
N VAL A 179 18.15 -8.93 23.46
CA VAL A 179 17.64 -9.22 22.10
C VAL A 179 17.89 -10.68 21.74
N GLU A 180 19.11 -11.17 21.95
CA GLU A 180 19.47 -12.56 21.67
C GLU A 180 18.61 -13.55 22.44
N ARG A 181 18.33 -13.26 23.72
CA ARG A 181 17.42 -14.08 24.52
C ARG A 181 16.02 -14.11 23.92
N ILE A 182 15.44 -12.95 23.63
CA ILE A 182 14.09 -12.85 23.04
C ILE A 182 14.02 -13.61 21.71
N VAL A 183 15.02 -13.44 20.85
CA VAL A 183 15.11 -14.13 19.56
C VAL A 183 15.24 -15.64 19.74
N ARG A 184 16.09 -16.09 20.67
CA ARG A 184 16.27 -17.52 20.98
C ARG A 184 14.98 -18.15 21.49
N ASP A 185 14.27 -17.48 22.39
CA ASP A 185 13.01 -17.95 22.94
C ASP A 185 11.95 -18.11 21.83
N GLN A 186 11.93 -17.19 20.84
CA GLN A 186 11.06 -17.28 19.67
C GLN A 186 11.46 -18.40 18.70
N LEU A 187 12.76 -18.70 18.55
CA LEU A 187 13.24 -19.78 17.70
C LEU A 187 13.02 -21.17 18.31
N GLN A 188 12.97 -21.26 19.64
CA GLN A 188 12.70 -22.50 20.37
C GLN A 188 11.20 -22.83 20.45
N ASP A 189 10.32 -21.89 20.11
CA ASP A 189 8.89 -22.17 20.00
C ASP A 189 8.66 -23.21 18.91
N SER A 190 8.03 -24.32 19.27
CA SER A 190 7.66 -25.41 18.36
C SER A 190 6.65 -25.02 17.28
N ARG A 191 5.96 -23.87 17.45
CA ARG A 191 4.99 -23.33 16.48
C ARG A 191 5.18 -21.82 16.28
N PRO A 192 6.35 -21.38 15.78
CA PRO A 192 6.63 -19.98 15.64
C PRO A 192 5.70 -19.38 14.58
N LYS A 193 4.80 -18.48 15.00
CA LYS A 193 4.00 -17.71 14.06
C LYS A 193 4.88 -16.60 13.50
N LYS A 194 5.26 -16.71 12.23
CA LYS A 194 6.13 -15.74 11.55
C LYS A 194 5.67 -14.30 11.74
N GLU A 195 4.35 -14.05 11.76
CA GLU A 195 3.80 -12.70 11.96
C GLU A 195 4.05 -12.11 13.36
N ARG A 196 4.28 -12.95 14.38
CA ARG A 196 4.44 -12.54 15.78
C ARG A 196 5.88 -12.60 16.28
N PHE A 197 6.81 -13.01 15.44
CA PHE A 197 8.21 -13.20 15.82
C PHE A 197 8.84 -11.94 16.45
N ALA A 198 8.56 -10.77 15.89
CA ALA A 198 9.09 -9.49 16.39
C ALA A 198 8.24 -8.86 17.50
N LEU A 199 7.06 -9.41 17.81
CA LEU A 199 6.10 -8.80 18.73
C LEU A 199 6.70 -8.58 20.14
N PRO A 200 7.45 -9.53 20.72
CA PRO A 200 8.06 -9.31 22.04
C PRO A 200 9.06 -8.14 22.05
N LEU A 201 9.79 -7.92 20.96
CA LEU A 201 10.70 -6.77 20.83
C LEU A 201 9.92 -5.46 20.72
N ILE A 202 8.79 -5.46 20.00
CA ILE A 202 7.90 -4.30 19.89
C ILE A 202 7.30 -3.96 21.26
N HIS A 203 6.83 -4.96 22.01
CA HIS A 203 6.33 -4.79 23.37
C HIS A 203 7.41 -4.24 24.31
N GLU A 204 8.61 -4.82 24.24
CA GLU A 204 9.77 -4.34 24.99
C GLU A 204 10.10 -2.88 24.69
N ALA A 205 9.96 -2.42 23.45
CA ALA A 205 10.20 -1.02 23.10
C ALA A 205 9.04 -0.12 23.56
N PHE A 206 7.86 -0.32 22.99
CA PHE A 206 6.79 0.67 23.00
C PHE A 206 5.80 0.56 24.16
N TYR A 207 5.70 -0.61 24.80
CA TYR A 207 4.61 -0.90 25.75
C TYR A 207 5.10 -0.73 27.18
N CYS A 208 4.32 -0.01 27.98
CA CYS A 208 4.49 -0.02 29.44
C CYS A 208 3.83 -1.27 30.01
N SER A 209 4.34 -1.76 31.15
CA SER A 209 3.76 -2.94 31.78
C SER A 209 2.62 -2.57 32.73
N THR A 210 1.72 -3.52 32.96
CA THR A 210 0.80 -3.51 34.08
C THR A 210 1.12 -4.66 35.03
N GLN A 211 0.75 -4.52 36.30
CA GLN A 211 0.90 -5.57 37.29
C GLN A 211 -0.35 -5.67 38.14
N ASP A 212 -0.88 -6.88 38.26
CA ASP A 212 -1.99 -7.17 39.17
C ASP A 212 -1.48 -7.24 40.62
N LEU A 213 -2.09 -6.47 41.53
CA LEU A 213 -1.61 -6.39 42.91
C LEU A 213 -1.95 -7.64 43.73
N HIS A 214 -2.96 -8.42 43.32
CA HIS A 214 -3.37 -9.62 44.05
C HIS A 214 -2.55 -10.85 43.65
N SER A 215 -2.41 -11.08 42.35
CA SER A 215 -1.69 -12.23 41.78
C SER A 215 -0.22 -11.96 41.51
N GLY A 216 0.22 -10.70 41.51
CA GLY A 216 1.58 -10.30 41.13
C GLY A 216 1.88 -10.44 39.64
N LYS A 217 0.90 -10.82 38.81
CA LYS A 217 1.10 -11.08 37.39
C LYS A 217 1.40 -9.80 36.61
N VAL A 218 2.51 -9.80 35.89
CA VAL A 218 2.91 -8.70 34.99
C VAL A 218 2.44 -8.97 33.57
N LYS A 219 1.91 -7.94 32.90
CA LYS A 219 1.46 -7.96 31.50
C LYS A 219 2.13 -6.81 30.74
N ALA A 220 2.69 -7.08 29.56
CA ALA A 220 3.42 -6.10 28.75
C ALA A 220 2.96 -6.05 27.28
N ASP A 221 1.79 -6.61 26.98
CA ASP A 221 1.22 -6.74 25.63
C ASP A 221 -0.15 -6.05 25.52
N ASP A 222 -0.41 -5.04 26.36
CA ASP A 222 -1.67 -4.29 26.35
C ASP A 222 -1.60 -3.04 25.47
N GLU A 223 -2.43 -2.98 24.42
CA GLU A 223 -2.49 -1.84 23.49
C GLU A 223 -2.80 -0.50 24.18
N LYS A 224 -3.47 -0.52 25.34
CA LYS A 224 -3.71 0.71 26.11
C LYS A 224 -2.41 1.33 26.63
N MET A 225 -1.37 0.52 26.76
CA MET A 225 -0.06 0.86 27.29
C MET A 225 0.99 1.12 26.20
N ASP A 226 0.61 1.08 24.91
CA ASP A 226 1.49 1.48 23.81
C ASP A 226 1.73 3.00 23.84
N LEU A 227 2.97 3.42 24.07
CA LEU A 227 3.37 4.82 24.08
C LEU A 227 3.32 5.49 22.71
N PHE A 228 3.36 4.71 21.62
CA PHE A 228 3.24 5.28 20.28
C PHE A 228 1.82 5.78 19.97
N LYS A 229 0.85 5.56 20.86
CA LYS A 229 -0.46 6.23 20.81
C LYS A 229 -0.35 7.75 20.95
N LEU A 230 0.72 8.24 21.57
CA LEU A 230 0.98 9.67 21.76
C LEU A 230 1.31 10.36 20.43
N VAL A 231 1.85 9.63 19.46
CA VAL A 231 2.11 10.15 18.11
C VAL A 231 0.81 10.12 17.31
N ARG A 232 0.29 11.28 16.95
CA ARG A 232 -0.90 11.44 16.11
C ARG A 232 -0.46 11.89 14.72
N CYS A 233 -1.04 11.31 13.68
CA CYS A 233 -0.76 11.67 12.29
C CYS A 233 -2.07 11.70 11.51
N THR A 234 -2.34 12.81 10.83
CA THR A 234 -3.44 12.88 9.87
C THR A 234 -3.09 12.13 8.60
N ASP A 235 -4.10 11.84 7.79
CA ASP A 235 -3.83 11.47 6.40
C ASP A 235 -3.17 12.62 5.65
N GLY A 236 -2.31 12.24 4.71
CA GLY A 236 -1.54 13.13 3.85
C GLY A 236 -2.24 13.35 2.52
N HIS A 237 -2.42 14.61 2.14
CA HIS A 237 -3.07 14.99 0.88
C HIS A 237 -2.08 15.65 -0.07
N THR A 238 -2.15 15.30 -1.36
CA THR A 238 -1.33 15.92 -2.40
C THR A 238 -1.75 17.37 -2.65
N LEU A 239 -0.78 18.29 -2.71
CA LEU A 239 -0.98 19.70 -3.00
C LEU A 239 -0.78 20.00 -4.49
N GLY A 240 -1.64 20.84 -5.06
CA GLY A 240 -1.35 21.61 -6.28
C GLY A 240 -1.24 20.85 -7.60
N GLU A 241 -1.38 19.52 -7.65
CA GLU A 241 -1.21 18.75 -8.87
C GLU A 241 -2.48 18.01 -9.29
N GLU A 242 -2.97 18.30 -10.50
CA GLU A 242 -3.99 17.49 -11.18
C GLU A 242 -3.46 16.10 -11.59
N GLN A 243 -2.13 15.88 -11.57
CA GLN A 243 -1.47 14.64 -12.03
C GLN A 243 -0.50 14.04 -11.00
N ALA A 244 -0.83 14.14 -9.71
CA ALA A 244 -0.05 13.46 -8.68
C ALA A 244 -0.10 11.92 -8.82
N LEU A 245 -1.11 11.38 -9.51
CA LEU A 245 -1.30 9.95 -9.75
C LEU A 245 -0.84 9.57 -11.16
N SER A 246 0.01 8.54 -11.27
CA SER A 246 0.43 7.92 -12.53
C SER A 246 0.47 6.40 -12.38
N LEU A 247 0.78 5.68 -13.46
CA LEU A 247 0.96 4.23 -13.42
C LEU A 247 2.40 3.87 -13.78
N ALA A 248 2.96 2.92 -13.03
CA ALA A 248 4.27 2.35 -13.30
C ALA A 248 4.28 0.84 -13.12
N LYS A 249 5.14 0.17 -13.88
CA LYS A 249 5.40 -1.27 -13.72
C LYS A 249 6.25 -1.50 -12.49
N ILE A 250 5.81 -2.38 -11.60
CA ILE A 250 6.64 -2.85 -10.49
C ILE A 250 7.58 -3.90 -11.06
N ASN A 251 8.89 -3.74 -10.94
CA ASN A 251 9.84 -4.78 -11.31
C ASN A 251 10.38 -5.45 -10.05
N ILE A 252 10.31 -6.78 -10.00
CA ILE A 252 10.82 -7.58 -8.89
C ILE A 252 12.14 -8.19 -9.35
N TYR A 253 13.19 -7.95 -8.58
CA TYR A 253 14.51 -8.56 -8.79
C TYR A 253 14.73 -9.60 -7.71
N LEU A 254 14.86 -10.86 -8.10
CA LEU A 254 15.10 -11.97 -7.19
C LEU A 254 16.53 -12.48 -7.37
N VAL A 255 17.16 -12.86 -6.26
CA VAL A 255 18.49 -13.47 -6.31
C VAL A 255 18.32 -14.95 -6.64
N GLU A 256 18.80 -15.35 -7.80
CA GLU A 256 18.77 -16.73 -8.27
C GLU A 256 20.19 -17.33 -8.27
N LYS A 257 20.28 -18.60 -7.84
CA LYS A 257 21.51 -19.37 -7.95
C LYS A 257 21.61 -19.95 -9.36
N LYS A 258 22.54 -19.46 -10.17
CA LYS A 258 22.82 -20.00 -11.50
C LYS A 258 24.05 -20.89 -11.51
N GLN A 259 24.03 -21.93 -12.35
CA GLN A 259 25.22 -22.73 -12.62
C GLN A 259 26.13 -22.00 -13.61
N SER A 260 27.44 -22.09 -13.37
CA SER A 260 28.45 -21.64 -14.31
C SER A 260 28.52 -22.61 -15.51
N ARG A 261 29.28 -22.22 -16.55
CA ARG A 261 29.66 -23.14 -17.65
C ARG A 261 30.37 -24.38 -17.12
N ASP A 262 31.13 -24.22 -16.04
CA ASP A 262 31.61 -25.30 -15.19
C ASP A 262 30.46 -25.74 -14.26
N ARG A 263 29.85 -26.90 -14.54
CA ARG A 263 28.70 -27.45 -13.80
C ARG A 263 28.98 -27.74 -12.32
N SER A 264 30.25 -27.72 -11.89
CA SER A 264 30.63 -27.85 -10.48
C SER A 264 30.51 -26.53 -9.70
N LYS A 265 30.35 -25.40 -10.39
CA LYS A 265 30.33 -24.06 -9.78
C LYS A 265 28.98 -23.38 -9.98
N SER A 266 28.60 -22.60 -8.98
CA SER A 266 27.41 -21.76 -9.02
C SER A 266 27.70 -20.36 -8.54
N TYR A 267 26.95 -19.39 -9.04
CA TYR A 267 27.00 -18.00 -8.60
C TYR A 267 25.58 -17.47 -8.37
N PHE A 268 25.45 -16.39 -7.60
CA PHE A 268 24.18 -15.71 -7.38
C PHE A 268 24.07 -14.53 -8.32
N GLU A 269 22.92 -14.38 -8.97
CA GLU A 269 22.64 -13.28 -9.89
C GLU A 269 21.25 -12.71 -9.58
N ALA A 270 21.13 -11.39 -9.51
CA ALA A 270 19.84 -10.74 -9.42
C ALA A 270 19.17 -10.77 -10.80
N THR A 271 18.09 -11.54 -10.95
CA THR A 271 17.32 -11.65 -12.18
C THR A 271 15.95 -10.98 -12.02
N GLN A 272 15.51 -10.31 -13.08
CA GLN A 272 14.19 -9.69 -13.10
C GLN A 272 13.10 -10.75 -13.32
N GLN A 273 12.13 -10.80 -12.42
CA GLN A 273 10.93 -11.60 -12.59
C GLN A 273 10.11 -11.08 -13.78
N ARG A 274 9.77 -11.96 -14.72
CA ARG A 274 9.17 -11.57 -16.01
C ARG A 274 7.69 -11.16 -15.91
N GLN A 275 6.96 -11.69 -14.94
CA GLN A 275 5.55 -11.39 -14.71
C GLN A 275 5.42 -10.53 -13.47
N THR A 276 5.17 -9.25 -13.68
CA THR A 276 4.93 -8.29 -12.61
C THR A 276 3.82 -7.34 -13.01
N SER A 277 3.08 -6.85 -12.01
CA SER A 277 1.92 -5.99 -12.19
C SER A 277 2.32 -4.54 -12.35
N TYR A 278 1.47 -3.78 -13.04
CA TYR A 278 1.46 -2.33 -12.93
C TYR A 278 0.80 -1.92 -11.61
N ALA A 279 1.11 -0.72 -11.15
CA ALA A 279 0.48 -0.12 -9.98
C ALA A 279 0.25 1.36 -10.21
N GLU A 280 -0.84 1.86 -9.66
CA GLU A 280 -1.01 3.30 -9.49
C GLU A 280 -0.01 3.81 -8.45
N ILE A 281 0.64 4.92 -8.74
CA ILE A 281 1.72 5.51 -7.95
C ILE A 281 1.49 7.00 -7.76
N ILE A 282 1.88 7.50 -6.60
CA ILE A 282 2.16 8.91 -6.43
C ILE A 282 3.47 9.20 -7.17
N SER A 283 3.39 10.10 -8.14
CA SER A 283 4.51 10.47 -9.01
C SER A 283 5.68 11.05 -8.22
N PRO A 284 6.94 10.84 -8.65
CA PRO A 284 8.09 11.56 -8.09
C PRO A 284 7.91 13.07 -8.20
N GLY A 285 8.31 13.80 -7.17
CA GLY A 285 8.22 15.25 -7.09
C GLY A 285 6.92 15.76 -6.45
N ALA A 286 5.89 14.94 -6.36
CA ALA A 286 4.62 15.30 -5.74
C ALA A 286 4.82 15.73 -4.28
N VAL A 287 4.12 16.80 -3.88
CA VAL A 287 4.15 17.33 -2.51
C VAL A 287 2.91 16.88 -1.77
N ILE A 288 3.12 16.15 -0.68
CA ILE A 288 2.08 15.64 0.21
C ILE A 288 2.14 16.45 1.50
N GLN A 289 0.99 16.91 1.97
CA GLN A 289 0.87 17.62 3.23
C GLN A 289 0.13 16.78 4.25
N ALA A 290 0.70 16.66 5.45
CA ALA A 290 0.10 16.01 6.60
C ALA A 290 0.37 16.81 7.87
N GLU A 291 -0.33 16.48 8.94
CA GLU A 291 -0.07 17.02 10.27
C GLU A 291 0.35 15.88 11.21
N ILE A 292 1.43 16.12 11.93
CA ILE A 292 1.93 15.23 12.99
C ILE A 292 1.84 15.99 14.30
N ASP A 293 1.29 15.34 15.31
CA ASP A 293 1.14 15.88 16.64
C ASP A 293 1.64 14.86 17.68
N PHE A 294 2.06 15.36 18.83
CA PHE A 294 2.49 14.53 19.95
C PHE A 294 1.66 14.93 21.17
N ASP A 295 0.96 13.97 21.75
CA ASP A 295 0.05 14.17 22.88
C ASP A 295 0.83 14.39 24.19
N ILE A 296 1.44 15.58 24.31
CA ILE A 296 2.19 16.01 25.51
C ILE A 296 1.23 16.15 26.71
N ASP A 297 0.00 16.61 26.47
CA ASP A 297 -1.03 16.78 27.50
C ASP A 297 -1.29 15.49 28.27
N PHE A 298 -1.34 14.34 27.58
CA PHE A 298 -1.44 13.04 28.23
C PHE A 298 -0.31 12.81 29.24
N LEU A 299 0.94 13.14 28.90
CA LEU A 299 2.08 12.96 29.80
C LEU A 299 2.04 13.95 30.98
N VAL A 300 1.63 15.19 30.74
CA VAL A 300 1.47 16.21 31.79
C VAL A 300 0.39 15.80 32.79
N GLN A 301 -0.71 15.22 32.33
CA GLN A 301 -1.79 14.68 33.18
C GLN A 301 -1.39 13.39 33.90
N LEU A 302 -0.57 12.54 33.28
CA LEU A 302 -0.10 11.29 33.88
C LEU A 302 0.89 11.53 35.01
N LYS A 303 1.80 12.51 34.85
CA LYS A 303 2.87 12.84 35.80
C LYS A 303 2.42 12.92 37.27
N PRO A 304 1.39 13.70 37.67
CA PRO A 304 0.98 13.79 39.07
C PRO A 304 0.35 12.50 39.63
N LEU A 305 -0.06 11.56 38.76
CA LEU A 305 -0.65 10.29 39.16
C LEU A 305 0.42 9.21 39.45
N LEU A 306 1.66 9.43 39.02
CA LEU A 306 2.76 8.49 39.22
C LEU A 306 3.21 8.49 40.68
N LYS A 307 3.20 7.30 41.28
CA LYS A 307 3.81 7.03 42.59
C LYS A 307 4.78 5.88 42.42
N ASN A 308 6.06 6.10 42.76
CA ASN A 308 7.13 5.12 42.55
C ASN A 308 7.20 4.59 41.10
N GLY A 309 6.99 5.46 40.11
CA GLY A 309 7.10 5.12 38.68
C GLY A 309 5.92 4.36 38.08
N ALA A 310 4.78 4.25 38.77
CA ALA A 310 3.55 3.62 38.27
C ALA A 310 2.29 4.34 38.75
N VAL A 311 1.16 4.09 38.08
CA VAL A 311 -0.17 4.57 38.49
C VAL A 311 -0.97 3.43 39.11
N THR A 312 -1.44 3.60 40.35
CA THR A 312 -2.29 2.61 41.02
C THR A 312 -3.76 2.87 40.72
N ALA A 313 -4.44 1.93 40.06
CA ALA A 313 -5.87 2.02 39.78
C ALA A 313 -6.51 0.63 39.66
N GLY A 314 -7.68 0.44 40.30
CA GLY A 314 -8.48 -0.77 40.16
C GLY A 314 -7.78 -2.07 40.60
N GLY A 315 -6.96 -2.02 41.66
CA GLY A 315 -6.21 -3.18 42.13
C GLY A 315 -5.00 -3.55 41.25
N GLN A 316 -4.59 -2.66 40.35
CA GLN A 316 -3.46 -2.89 39.44
C GLN A 316 -2.52 -1.68 39.42
N LEU A 317 -1.24 -1.95 39.16
CA LEU A 317 -0.25 -0.94 38.76
C LEU A 317 -0.27 -0.83 37.24
N HIS A 318 -0.32 0.40 36.73
CA HIS A 318 -0.30 0.73 35.31
C HIS A 318 0.91 1.62 35.00
N TRP A 319 1.27 1.72 33.72
CA TRP A 319 2.33 2.62 33.25
C TRP A 319 3.71 2.35 33.87
N ILE A 320 3.99 1.09 34.22
CA ILE A 320 5.28 0.70 34.77
C ILE A 320 6.37 0.99 33.73
N ASN A 321 7.43 1.67 34.17
CA ASN A 321 8.58 2.12 33.37
C ASN A 321 8.27 3.23 32.34
N VAL A 322 7.17 3.97 32.49
CA VAL A 322 6.80 5.04 31.56
C VAL A 322 7.87 6.13 31.43
N GLU A 323 8.48 6.54 32.54
CA GLU A 323 9.53 7.58 32.55
C GLU A 323 10.74 7.16 31.71
N GLU A 324 11.22 5.93 31.93
CA GLU A 324 12.35 5.38 31.19
C GLU A 324 12.05 5.28 29.70
N LYS A 325 10.89 4.72 29.35
CA LYS A 325 10.50 4.46 27.96
C LYS A 325 10.23 5.74 27.18
N VAL A 326 9.56 6.73 27.78
CA VAL A 326 9.35 8.03 27.12
C VAL A 326 10.68 8.71 26.82
N ARG A 327 11.63 8.64 27.76
CA ARG A 327 12.99 9.16 27.54
C ARG A 327 13.72 8.41 26.42
N GLN A 328 13.65 7.08 26.39
CA GLN A 328 14.34 6.27 25.38
C GLN A 328 13.71 6.35 23.98
N LEU A 329 12.39 6.49 23.88
CA LEU A 329 11.68 6.52 22.59
C LEU A 329 11.62 7.92 21.99
N PHE A 330 11.46 8.94 22.82
CA PHE A 330 11.16 10.30 22.38
C PHE A 330 12.16 11.36 22.87
N GLY A 331 13.14 10.98 23.71
CA GLY A 331 14.11 11.92 24.26
C GLY A 331 13.53 12.90 25.28
N LEU A 332 12.32 12.66 25.80
CA LEU A 332 11.62 13.56 26.71
C LEU A 332 11.81 13.15 28.17
N GLN A 333 12.05 14.12 29.04
CA GLN A 333 12.08 13.91 30.49
C GLN A 333 10.75 14.33 31.12
N LEU A 334 10.01 13.38 31.72
CA LEU A 334 8.71 13.67 32.33
C LEU A 334 8.79 14.73 33.44
N SER A 335 9.91 14.77 34.17
CA SER A 335 10.18 15.77 35.21
C SER A 335 10.18 17.21 34.67
N GLU A 336 10.57 17.41 33.41
CA GLU A 336 10.70 18.73 32.76
C GLU A 336 9.40 19.20 32.10
N LEU A 337 8.43 18.30 31.89
CA LEU A 337 7.14 18.63 31.26
C LEU A 337 6.26 19.48 32.20
N SER A 338 5.65 20.51 31.63
CA SER A 338 4.69 21.40 32.29
C SER A 338 3.57 21.79 31.30
N PRO A 339 2.40 22.27 31.76
CA PRO A 339 1.36 22.76 30.85
C PRO A 339 1.78 23.94 29.95
N ALA A 340 2.91 24.59 30.26
CA ALA A 340 3.42 25.75 29.51
C ALA A 340 4.42 25.37 28.40
N ASN A 341 4.90 24.12 28.35
CA ASN A 341 5.99 23.69 27.49
C ASN A 341 5.60 22.52 26.58
#